data_AF-A0A1H7DAE5-F1
#
_entry.id   AF-A0A1H7DAE5-F1
#
_cell.length_a   1.000
_cell.length_b   1.000
_cell.length_c   1.000
_cell.angle_alpha   90.00
_cell.angle_beta   90.00
_cell.angle_gamma   90.00
#
_symmetry.space_group_name_H-M   'P 1'
#
loop_
_entity.id
_entity.type
_entity.pdbx_description
1 polymer ?
#
loop_
_entity_poly.entity_id
_entity_poly.type
_entity_poly.pdbx_seq_one_letter_code
_entity_poly.pdbx_strand_id
1 'polypeptide(L)'
;MSDESRAGGMLDGFHIGQVPDGVGDEVSDFASEWDDVRFASRVWERQVPDGHRADLRVHVLRGDRLADLTALRDFLCAYHERDPVEWRLEEFQHGDGPGLTDGGQAFWLVEPGVAVTVLTVPEFGESLLPTALSVRAESSGSSG
;
A
#
# COMPACT_ATOMS: atom_id res chain seq x y z
N MET A 1 -20.40 13.56 11.40
CA MET A 1 -19.03 14.08 11.26
C MET A 1 -18.60 13.64 9.88
N SER A 2 -18.48 14.57 8.94
CA SER A 2 -18.06 14.22 7.59
C SER A 2 -16.56 13.98 7.64
N ASP A 3 -16.17 12.71 7.48
CA ASP A 3 -14.81 12.30 7.19
C ASP A 3 -14.48 12.85 5.79
N GLU A 4 -13.90 14.04 5.71
CA GLU A 4 -13.39 14.58 4.45
C GLU A 4 -12.05 13.91 4.15
N SER A 5 -12.13 12.68 3.68
CA SER A 5 -10.98 11.97 3.13
C SER A 5 -10.45 12.72 1.92
N ARG A 6 -9.15 13.04 1.92
CA ARG A 6 -8.49 13.70 0.78
C ARG A 6 -7.95 12.68 -0.22
N ALA A 7 -7.82 13.08 -1.48
CA ALA A 7 -7.16 12.25 -2.49
C ALA A 7 -5.63 12.21 -2.25
N GLY A 8 -5.05 11.02 -2.39
CA GLY A 8 -3.61 10.79 -2.27
C GLY A 8 -2.83 10.98 -3.58
N GLY A 9 -3.53 11.18 -4.69
CA GLY A 9 -2.96 11.46 -6.01
C GLY A 9 -2.42 10.21 -6.73
N MET A 10 -1.63 10.43 -7.78
CA MET A 10 -1.05 9.35 -8.60
C MET A 10 0.29 8.86 -8.05
N LEU A 11 0.48 7.55 -8.04
CA LEU A 11 1.73 6.86 -7.71
C LEU A 11 1.92 5.70 -8.70
N ASP A 12 2.93 5.80 -9.58
CA ASP A 12 3.34 4.72 -10.49
C ASP A 12 2.21 4.06 -11.32
N GLY A 13 1.26 4.89 -11.78
CA GLY A 13 0.09 4.44 -12.54
C GLY A 13 -1.09 3.97 -11.68
N PHE A 14 -1.05 4.18 -10.36
CA PHE A 14 -2.15 3.93 -9.44
C PHE A 14 -2.66 5.24 -8.83
N HIS A 15 -3.98 5.42 -8.85
CA HIS A 15 -4.65 6.53 -8.19
C HIS A 15 -5.04 6.16 -6.76
N ILE A 16 -4.56 6.93 -5.79
CA ILE A 16 -4.90 6.78 -4.38
C ILE A 16 -6.10 7.70 -4.11
N GLY A 17 -7.31 7.12 -4.12
CA GLY A 17 -8.54 7.90 -4.06
C GLY A 17 -8.87 8.49 -2.69
N GLN A 18 -8.43 7.83 -1.62
CA GLN A 18 -8.74 8.18 -0.25
C GLN A 18 -7.52 8.07 0.63
N VAL A 19 -7.31 9.09 1.44
CA VAL A 19 -6.33 9.15 2.52
C VAL A 19 -7.09 9.44 3.82
N PRO A 20 -6.80 8.74 4.93
CA PRO A 20 -7.49 8.96 6.20
C PRO A 20 -7.32 10.40 6.69
N ASP A 21 -8.35 10.95 7.32
CA ASP A 21 -8.22 12.23 8.04
C ASP A 21 -7.19 12.10 9.18
N GLY A 22 -6.46 13.18 9.44
CA GLY A 22 -5.51 13.25 10.55
C GLY A 22 -4.14 12.62 10.27
N VAL A 23 -3.90 11.97 9.12
CA VAL A 23 -2.53 11.64 8.70
C VAL A 23 -1.75 12.92 8.44
N GLY A 24 -0.43 12.85 8.62
CA GLY A 24 0.47 13.96 8.33
C GLY A 24 0.28 14.59 6.95
N ASP A 25 0.52 15.91 6.90
CA ASP A 25 0.40 16.69 5.66
C ASP A 25 1.65 16.60 4.79
N GLU A 26 2.80 16.25 5.36
CA GLU A 26 4.04 16.11 4.60
C GLU A 26 4.01 14.83 3.78
N VAL A 27 4.14 14.97 2.46
CA VAL A 27 4.10 13.85 1.52
C VAL A 27 5.44 13.74 0.82
N SER A 28 6.06 12.57 0.92
CA SER A 28 7.34 12.25 0.27
C SER A 28 7.16 11.09 -0.69
N ASP A 29 7.61 11.24 -1.93
CA ASP A 29 7.74 10.14 -2.89
C ASP A 29 9.20 9.77 -3.14
N PHE A 30 9.46 8.47 -3.23
CA PHE A 30 10.79 7.94 -3.54
C PHE A 30 10.69 6.57 -4.18
N ALA A 31 11.71 6.23 -4.98
CA ALA A 31 11.84 4.94 -5.62
C ALA A 31 13.05 4.18 -5.07
N SER A 32 12.87 2.89 -4.85
CA SER A 32 13.90 1.97 -4.38
C SER A 32 13.80 0.64 -5.12
N GLU A 33 14.81 -0.19 -4.99
CA GLU A 33 14.82 -1.55 -5.54
C GLU A 33 15.36 -2.51 -4.48
N TRP A 34 14.72 -3.67 -4.35
CA TRP A 34 15.15 -4.73 -3.45
C TRP A 34 14.81 -6.09 -4.05
N ASP A 35 15.79 -6.98 -4.12
CA ASP A 35 15.66 -8.36 -4.64
C ASP A 35 15.00 -8.43 -6.04
N ASP A 36 15.41 -7.54 -6.96
CA ASP A 36 14.90 -7.40 -8.34
C ASP A 36 13.44 -6.89 -8.42
N VAL A 37 12.91 -6.37 -7.31
CA VAL A 37 11.59 -5.73 -7.25
C VAL A 37 11.76 -4.23 -7.06
N ARG A 38 11.18 -3.45 -7.98
CA ARG A 38 11.12 -2.00 -7.92
C ARG A 38 9.97 -1.55 -7.04
N PHE A 39 10.24 -0.59 -6.17
CA PHE A 39 9.28 0.05 -5.29
C PHE A 39 9.11 1.50 -5.70
N ALA A 40 7.88 1.90 -6.00
CA ALA A 40 7.49 3.30 -5.98
C ALA A 40 6.71 3.55 -4.69
N SER A 41 7.27 4.39 -3.83
CA SER A 41 6.76 4.62 -2.47
C SER A 41 6.22 6.03 -2.35
N ARG A 42 5.06 6.18 -1.70
CA ARG A 42 4.58 7.45 -1.18
C ARG A 42 4.31 7.32 0.31
N VAL A 43 4.82 8.29 1.07
CA VAL A 43 4.72 8.30 2.53
C VAL A 43 4.09 9.61 2.97
N TRP A 44 3.13 9.51 3.90
CA TRP A 44 2.55 10.64 4.61
C TRP A 44 3.13 10.70 6.01
N GLU A 45 3.77 11.81 6.33
CA GLU A 45 4.52 12.01 7.55
C GLU A 45 4.03 13.23 8.30
N ARG A 46 4.05 13.13 9.63
CA ARG A 46 3.81 14.26 10.53
C ARG A 46 5.05 14.55 11.34
N GLN A 47 5.26 15.83 11.61
CA GLN A 47 6.24 16.26 12.60
C GLN A 47 5.78 15.78 13.99
N VAL A 48 6.67 15.09 14.68
CA VAL A 48 6.53 14.68 16.08
C VAL A 48 7.72 15.24 16.87
N PRO A 49 7.63 15.39 18.20
CA PRO A 49 8.74 15.92 19.01
C PRO A 49 10.06 15.17 18.82
N ASP A 50 10.01 13.89 18.43
CA ASP A 50 11.18 13.03 18.22
C ASP A 50 11.67 12.99 16.74
N GLY A 51 11.05 13.75 15.83
CA GLY A 51 11.41 13.77 14.40
C GLY A 51 10.19 13.72 13.48
N HIS A 52 10.19 12.80 12.52
CA HIS A 52 9.06 12.57 11.61
C HIS A 52 8.53 11.17 11.83
N ARG A 53 7.20 11.05 11.82
CA ARG A 53 6.49 9.77 11.90
C ARG A 53 5.70 9.57 10.63
N ALA A 54 5.97 8.47 9.95
CA ALA A 54 5.18 8.02 8.82
C ALA A 54 3.88 7.36 9.31
N ASP A 55 2.76 8.04 9.07
CA ASP A 55 1.41 7.62 9.45
C ASP A 55 0.84 6.63 8.43
N LEU A 56 1.02 6.91 7.14
CA LEU A 56 0.55 6.10 6.01
C LEU A 56 1.66 5.93 4.98
N ARG A 57 1.74 4.73 4.40
CA ARG A 57 2.66 4.38 3.32
C ARG A 57 1.90 3.60 2.25
N VAL A 58 2.14 3.94 1.00
CA VAL A 58 1.68 3.16 -0.14
C VAL A 58 2.90 2.81 -0.97
N HIS A 59 3.07 1.53 -1.29
CA HIS A 59 4.10 1.07 -2.21
C HIS A 59 3.48 0.33 -3.38
N VAL A 60 3.89 0.71 -4.59
CA VAL A 60 3.64 -0.06 -5.81
C VAL A 60 4.90 -0.87 -6.07
N LEU A 61 4.75 -2.20 -6.11
CA LEU A 61 5.84 -3.13 -6.35
C LEU A 61 5.74 -3.67 -7.77
N ARG A 62 6.87 -3.72 -8.47
CA ARG A 62 6.97 -4.31 -9.80
C ARG A 62 8.19 -5.21 -9.92
N GLY A 63 7.99 -6.44 -10.39
CA GLY A 63 9.07 -7.38 -10.66
C GLY A 63 8.54 -8.78 -10.96
N ASP A 64 9.19 -9.50 -11.88
CA ASP A 64 8.76 -10.82 -12.38
C ASP A 64 8.55 -11.88 -11.29
N ARG A 65 9.20 -11.71 -10.13
CA ARG A 65 9.04 -12.60 -8.96
C ARG A 65 7.66 -12.52 -8.32
N LEU A 66 6.92 -11.43 -8.51
CA LEU A 66 5.58 -11.22 -7.96
C LEU A 66 4.52 -11.93 -8.83
N ALA A 67 4.70 -13.22 -9.07
CA ALA A 67 3.84 -13.97 -10.00
C ALA A 67 2.42 -14.17 -9.45
N ASP A 68 2.29 -14.38 -8.14
CA ASP A 68 1.05 -14.72 -7.45
C ASP A 68 1.00 -14.11 -6.04
N LEU A 69 -0.18 -14.09 -5.42
CA LEU A 69 -0.37 -13.58 -4.06
C LEU A 69 0.53 -14.28 -3.01
N THR A 70 0.78 -15.58 -3.17
CA THR A 70 1.72 -16.33 -2.32
C THR A 70 3.16 -15.83 -2.48
N ALA A 71 3.60 -15.56 -3.71
CA ALA A 71 4.94 -15.05 -3.98
C ALA A 71 5.11 -13.63 -3.42
N LEU A 72 4.08 -12.79 -3.55
CA LEU A 72 4.02 -11.47 -2.92
C LEU A 72 4.12 -11.56 -1.39
N ARG A 73 3.38 -12.47 -0.76
CA ARG A 73 3.46 -12.70 0.69
C ARG A 73 4.88 -13.13 1.11
N ASP A 74 5.47 -14.10 0.42
CA ASP A 74 6.83 -14.59 0.72
C ASP A 74 7.87 -13.47 0.59
N PHE A 75 7.77 -12.70 -0.50
CA PHE A 75 8.59 -11.52 -0.73
C PHE A 75 8.46 -10.48 0.40
N LEU A 76 7.23 -10.11 0.77
CA LEU A 76 7.00 -9.15 1.86
C LEU A 76 7.47 -9.69 3.21
N CYS A 77 7.40 -11.00 3.42
CA CYS A 77 7.89 -11.65 4.63
C CYS A 77 9.40 -11.45 4.76
N ALA A 78 10.14 -11.70 3.66
CA ALA A 78 11.58 -11.47 3.59
C ALA A 78 11.92 -9.98 3.73
N TYR A 79 11.20 -9.10 3.03
CA TYR A 79 11.41 -7.65 3.05
C TYR A 79 11.21 -7.04 4.45
N HIS A 80 10.19 -7.50 5.19
CA HIS A 80 9.91 -7.02 6.54
C HIS A 80 10.67 -7.79 7.64
N GLU A 81 11.54 -8.74 7.27
CA GLU A 81 12.20 -9.66 8.21
C GLU A 81 11.20 -10.31 9.18
N ARG A 82 9.97 -10.57 8.69
CA ARG A 82 8.88 -11.15 9.47
C ARG A 82 8.95 -12.68 9.41
N ASP A 83 8.46 -13.32 10.47
CA ASP A 83 8.30 -14.77 10.47
C ASP A 83 6.96 -15.16 9.81
N PRO A 84 6.96 -16.00 8.77
CA PRO A 84 5.75 -16.34 8.02
C PRO A 84 4.76 -17.18 8.83
N VAL A 85 5.21 -17.85 9.90
CA VAL A 85 4.38 -18.70 10.77
C VAL A 85 3.58 -17.84 11.74
N GLU A 86 4.20 -16.80 12.29
CA GLU A 86 3.55 -15.88 13.23
C GLU A 86 2.72 -14.81 12.51
N TRP A 87 2.94 -14.61 11.21
CA TRP A 87 2.25 -13.60 10.44
C TRP A 87 0.82 -14.03 10.07
N ARG A 88 -0.12 -13.67 10.94
CA ARG A 88 -1.56 -13.89 10.75
C ARG A 88 -2.12 -12.86 9.77
N LEU A 89 -2.54 -13.34 8.63
CA LEU A 89 -3.16 -12.55 7.57
C LEU A 89 -4.61 -12.99 7.38
N GLU A 90 -5.48 -12.01 7.23
CA GLU A 90 -6.88 -12.16 6.89
C GLU A 90 -7.06 -11.85 5.40
N GLU A 91 -7.96 -12.60 4.76
CA GLU A 91 -8.29 -12.38 3.35
C GLU A 91 -9.28 -11.23 3.22
N PHE A 92 -9.05 -10.36 2.24
CA PHE A 92 -10.02 -9.35 1.82
C PHE A 92 -10.16 -9.36 0.29
N GLN A 93 -11.22 -8.72 -0.21
CA GLN A 93 -11.46 -8.62 -1.65
C GLN A 93 -11.16 -7.20 -2.12
N HIS A 94 -10.18 -7.07 -3.02
CA HIS A 94 -9.90 -5.85 -3.76
C HIS A 94 -10.58 -5.89 -5.14
N GLY A 95 -10.82 -4.72 -5.75
CA GLY A 95 -11.41 -4.64 -7.09
C GLY A 95 -10.57 -5.35 -8.17
N ASP A 96 -9.25 -5.41 -7.98
CA ASP A 96 -8.30 -6.08 -8.88
C ASP A 96 -8.12 -7.59 -8.58
N GLY A 97 -8.50 -8.05 -7.38
CA GLY A 97 -8.28 -9.44 -7.00
C GLY A 97 -8.27 -9.70 -5.49
N PRO A 98 -7.95 -10.93 -5.06
CA PRO A 98 -7.81 -11.27 -3.65
C PRO A 98 -6.59 -10.56 -3.02
N GLY A 99 -6.78 -10.07 -1.80
CA GLY A 99 -5.73 -9.43 -1.01
C GLY A 99 -5.63 -10.02 0.40
N LEU A 100 -4.54 -9.68 1.10
CA LEU A 100 -4.25 -10.10 2.47
C LEU A 100 -3.98 -8.88 3.36
N THR A 101 -4.40 -8.94 4.62
CA THR A 101 -4.19 -7.87 5.60
C THR A 101 -3.94 -8.40 7.01
N ASP A 102 -3.18 -7.67 7.83
CA ASP A 102 -3.02 -7.93 9.28
C ASP A 102 -3.57 -6.78 10.15
N GLY A 103 -4.36 -5.86 9.57
CA GLY A 103 -4.85 -4.66 10.25
C GLY A 103 -3.83 -3.51 10.37
N GLY A 104 -2.54 -3.77 10.13
CA GLY A 104 -1.49 -2.75 10.02
C GLY A 104 -0.99 -2.55 8.59
N GLN A 105 -1.07 -3.60 7.76
CA GLN A 105 -0.80 -3.57 6.33
C GLN A 105 -1.86 -4.34 5.55
N ALA A 106 -2.12 -3.90 4.32
CA ALA A 106 -2.98 -4.56 3.36
C ALA A 106 -2.26 -4.59 2.02
N PHE A 107 -2.21 -5.75 1.37
CA PHE A 107 -1.53 -5.93 0.10
C PHE A 107 -2.27 -6.91 -0.80
N TRP A 108 -2.15 -6.70 -2.10
CA TRP A 108 -2.79 -7.54 -3.12
C TRP A 108 -1.97 -7.54 -4.40
N LEU A 109 -2.19 -8.59 -5.19
CA LEU A 109 -1.65 -8.67 -6.54
C LEU A 109 -2.66 -8.06 -7.51
N VAL A 110 -2.20 -7.11 -8.33
CA VAL A 110 -3.02 -6.49 -9.38
C VAL A 110 -2.98 -7.36 -10.63
N GLU A 111 -1.77 -7.75 -11.03
CA GLU A 111 -1.49 -8.70 -12.11
C GLU A 111 -0.13 -9.35 -11.84
N PRO A 112 0.21 -10.48 -12.51
CA PRO A 112 1.52 -11.08 -12.38
C PRO A 112 2.64 -10.06 -12.66
N GLY A 113 3.48 -9.82 -11.67
CA GLY A 113 4.57 -8.85 -11.73
C GLY A 113 4.24 -7.47 -11.17
N VAL A 114 2.99 -7.21 -10.74
CA VAL A 114 2.55 -5.92 -10.19
C VAL A 114 1.71 -6.11 -8.93
N ALA A 115 2.14 -5.51 -7.83
CA ALA A 115 1.45 -5.54 -6.55
C ALA A 115 1.36 -4.16 -5.92
N VAL A 116 0.42 -4.00 -5.00
CA VAL A 116 0.30 -2.81 -4.17
C VAL A 116 0.27 -3.24 -2.70
N THR A 117 0.93 -2.45 -1.85
CA THR A 117 0.85 -2.58 -0.40
C THR A 117 0.57 -1.22 0.22
N VAL A 118 -0.28 -1.23 1.23
CA VAL A 118 -0.66 -0.08 2.03
C VAL A 118 -0.32 -0.41 3.47
N LEU A 119 0.45 0.43 4.14
CA LEU A 119 0.81 0.27 5.54
C LEU A 119 0.40 1.50 6.32
N THR A 120 -0.13 1.29 7.51
CA THR A 120 -0.54 2.37 8.38
C THR A 120 -0.15 2.11 9.83
N VAL A 121 -0.06 3.18 10.61
CA VAL A 121 0.03 3.07 12.07
C VAL A 121 -1.31 2.58 12.66
N PRO A 122 -1.30 1.90 13.83
CA PRO A 122 -2.50 1.32 14.43
C PRO A 122 -3.62 2.35 14.69
N GLU A 123 -3.27 3.63 14.86
CA GLU A 123 -4.24 4.73 15.01
C GLU A 123 -5.19 4.86 13.81
N PHE A 124 -4.76 4.52 12.59
CA PHE A 124 -5.59 4.55 11.39
C PHE A 124 -5.92 3.13 10.86
N GLY A 125 -5.82 2.10 11.70
CA GLY A 125 -6.09 0.70 11.30
C GLY A 125 -7.50 0.51 10.71
N GLU A 126 -8.50 1.20 11.24
CA GLU A 126 -9.88 1.17 10.70
C GLU A 126 -9.98 1.77 9.29
N SER A 127 -9.07 2.67 8.92
CA SER A 127 -9.02 3.31 7.61
C SER A 127 -8.11 2.58 6.61
N LEU A 128 -7.42 1.51 7.02
CA LEU A 128 -6.50 0.75 6.17
C LEU A 128 -7.22 0.16 4.96
N LEU A 129 -8.29 -0.61 5.17
CA LEU A 129 -9.05 -1.23 4.09
C LEU A 129 -9.75 -0.20 3.19
N PRO A 130 -10.45 0.83 3.72
CA PRO A 130 -10.97 1.93 2.90
C PRO A 130 -9.90 2.59 2.02
N THR A 131 -8.71 2.83 2.57
CA THR A 131 -7.57 3.39 1.83
C THR A 131 -7.11 2.42 0.74
N ALA A 132 -6.88 1.15 1.07
CA ALA A 132 -6.46 0.12 0.13
C ALA A 132 -7.44 -0.01 -1.04
N LEU A 133 -8.74 -0.15 -0.75
CA LEU A 133 -9.82 -0.27 -1.74
C LEU A 133 -9.98 0.98 -2.63
N SER A 134 -9.46 2.13 -2.18
CA SER A 134 -9.45 3.35 -2.98
C SER A 134 -8.31 3.39 -3.99
N VAL A 135 -7.27 2.56 -3.81
CA VAL A 135 -6.12 2.51 -4.71
C VAL A 135 -6.51 1.70 -5.93
N ARG A 136 -6.54 2.34 -7.09
CA ARG A 136 -6.92 1.68 -8.35
C ARG A 136 -5.90 1.98 -9.42
N ALA A 137 -5.63 1.00 -10.28
CA ALA A 137 -4.87 1.26 -11.49
C ALA A 137 -5.59 2.38 -12.28
N GLU A 138 -4.82 3.33 -12.80
CA GLU A 138 -5.33 4.25 -13.82
C GLU A 138 -5.90 3.39 -14.93
N SER A 139 -7.21 3.47 -15.10
CA SER A 139 -7.84 2.92 -16.28
C SER A 139 -7.27 3.72 -17.43
N SER A 140 -6.33 3.14 -18.16
CA SER A 140 -5.85 3.71 -19.40
C SER A 140 -7.09 3.88 -20.26
N GLY A 141 -7.61 5.10 -20.30
CA GLY A 141 -8.69 5.44 -21.20
C GLY A 141 -8.14 5.18 -22.59
N SER A 142 -8.46 4.03 -23.17
CA SER A 142 -8.48 3.84 -24.61
C SER A 142 -9.48 4.86 -25.14
N SER A 143 -9.04 6.09 -25.32
CA SER A 143 -9.68 7.03 -26.22
C SER A 143 -9.44 6.46 -27.61
N GLY A 144 -10.51 5.91 -28.18
CA GLY A 144 -10.53 5.30 -29.51
C GLY A 144 -10.39 6.29 -30.65
#